data_AF-A0A415MTC2-F1
#
_entry.id   AF-A0A415MTC2-F1
#
_cell.length_a   1.000
_cell.length_b   1.000
_cell.length_c   1.000
_cell.angle_alpha   90.00
_cell.angle_beta   90.00
_cell.angle_gamma   90.00
#
_symmetry.space_group_name_H-M   'P 1'
#
loop_
_entity.id
_entity.type
_entity.pdbx_description
1 polymer ?
#
loop_
_entity_poly.entity_id
_entity_poly.type
_entity_poly.pdbx_seq_one_letter_code
_entity_poly.pdbx_strand_id
1 'polypeptide(L)'
;MAHLFIIAGHGHGDSGAVGYGYTEAERVRALAQKLLDIGGGDVTVADTTRNWYADKGISSLNIPKSWHILELHMDSGYASAKGGHVIIKKGHSANQCDIALANFISSFFPGRANTIVGRDKLANVNRASAKGYDYRLLENGFITNQSDLDKFNSQMNELATGILNSFGIATTQPIKKSEPIDGEIKAGGVTQSGKDKLGDISYQSHMRDIGWAAWQCDGAMSGTTGQNRRIEAFRLVPVGETDVAVHIKDIGNKEYKNITKDTILGTTGQDKRIESIKITGKDTCYLYRVQQKNVGWSDWMSNGEWAGAQGKSLQIEAIEIKKAMFTVNPHVQDRGWLGDRAAETVIGITGHNLRLEAFKINPAGMKIKAKAHIQGKGWLDYGQITKDTIIGTVGEGKRIECLCFEGDFQYRVHVQNSGWTDWTRADGVATMGTVGQALRIEAIQFR
;
A
#
# COMPACT_ATOMS: atom_id res chain seq x y z
N MET A 1 -10.49 -3.36 40.70
CA MET A 1 -11.03 -2.78 39.46
C MET A 1 -11.05 -3.88 38.41
N ALA A 2 -12.02 -3.87 37.50
CA ALA A 2 -12.08 -4.87 36.44
C ALA A 2 -10.85 -4.71 35.53
N HIS A 3 -10.22 -5.82 35.14
CA HIS A 3 -9.05 -5.81 34.27
C HIS A 3 -9.27 -6.78 33.12
N LEU A 4 -8.94 -6.34 31.90
CA LEU A 4 -9.22 -7.08 30.67
C LEU A 4 -7.91 -7.53 30.00
N PHE A 5 -7.73 -8.84 29.88
CA PHE A 5 -6.63 -9.46 29.14
C PHE A 5 -7.10 -9.81 27.74
N ILE A 6 -6.57 -9.13 26.73
CA ILE A 6 -6.99 -9.25 25.33
C ILE A 6 -6.11 -10.24 24.59
N ILE A 7 -6.71 -11.25 23.99
CA ILE A 7 -6.04 -12.13 23.02
C ILE A 7 -6.57 -11.74 21.63
N ALA A 8 -5.67 -11.32 20.73
CA ALA A 8 -6.00 -11.19 19.32
C ALA A 8 -5.96 -12.58 18.66
N GLY A 9 -7.06 -13.01 18.04
CA GLY A 9 -7.13 -14.29 17.33
C GLY A 9 -6.09 -14.40 16.20
N HIS A 10 -5.76 -15.64 15.83
CA HIS A 10 -4.81 -15.99 14.77
C HIS A 10 -3.38 -15.48 15.02
N GLY A 11 -2.62 -15.25 13.94
CA GLY A 11 -1.24 -14.77 14.00
C GLY A 11 -0.17 -15.81 13.71
N HIS A 12 1.11 -15.40 13.76
CA HIS A 12 2.26 -16.24 13.43
C HIS A 12 2.14 -16.97 12.07
N GLY A 13 1.78 -16.23 11.02
CA GLY A 13 1.55 -16.79 9.68
C GLY A 13 0.12 -17.26 9.40
N ASP A 14 -0.73 -17.39 10.42
CA ASP A 14 -2.18 -17.59 10.26
C ASP A 14 -2.88 -16.23 10.12
N SER A 15 -3.53 -16.00 8.99
CA SER A 15 -4.29 -14.78 8.70
C SER A 15 -5.68 -14.76 9.31
N GLY A 16 -6.20 -15.93 9.72
CA GLY A 16 -7.63 -16.13 9.89
C GLY A 16 -8.39 -15.94 8.58
N ALA A 17 -9.67 -15.58 8.70
CA ALA A 17 -10.49 -15.28 7.54
C ALA A 17 -9.99 -14.03 6.78
N VAL A 18 -10.33 -13.96 5.48
CA VAL A 18 -9.93 -12.87 4.58
C VAL A 18 -11.16 -12.32 3.86
N GLY A 19 -11.31 -11.00 3.83
CA GLY A 19 -12.43 -10.32 3.18
C GLY A 19 -12.04 -8.91 2.75
N TYR A 20 -12.41 -8.53 1.52
CA TYR A 20 -12.25 -7.17 0.98
C TYR A 20 -10.85 -6.56 1.14
N GLY A 21 -9.80 -7.38 1.01
CA GLY A 21 -8.40 -6.94 1.13
C GLY A 21 -7.85 -6.89 2.56
N TYR A 22 -8.62 -7.31 3.56
CA TYR A 22 -8.21 -7.38 4.97
C TYR A 22 -8.11 -8.82 5.44
N THR A 23 -7.22 -9.06 6.40
CA THR A 23 -7.16 -10.32 7.16
C THR A 23 -7.75 -10.12 8.55
N GLU A 24 -8.38 -11.16 9.08
CA GLU A 24 -8.94 -11.16 10.43
C GLU A 24 -7.87 -10.84 11.47
N ALA A 25 -6.71 -11.52 11.39
CA ALA A 25 -5.59 -11.34 12.29
C ALA A 25 -5.06 -9.88 12.32
N GLU A 26 -5.18 -9.15 11.21
CA GLU A 26 -4.83 -7.72 11.15
C GLU A 26 -5.88 -6.86 11.85
N ARG A 27 -7.18 -7.12 11.58
CA ARG A 27 -8.29 -6.32 12.11
C ARG A 27 -8.45 -6.47 13.63
N VAL A 28 -8.38 -7.69 14.15
CA VAL A 28 -8.54 -7.93 15.60
C VAL A 28 -7.34 -7.43 16.41
N ARG A 29 -6.15 -7.36 15.82
CA ARG A 29 -4.99 -6.67 16.43
C ARG A 29 -5.15 -5.16 16.47
N ALA A 30 -5.73 -4.56 15.42
CA ALA A 30 -6.05 -3.13 15.43
C ALA A 30 -7.06 -2.80 16.55
N LEU A 31 -8.08 -3.63 16.73
CA LEU A 31 -9.04 -3.49 17.83
C LEU A 31 -8.39 -3.72 19.20
N ALA A 32 -7.51 -4.73 19.35
CA ALA A 32 -6.77 -4.97 20.59
C ALA A 32 -5.94 -3.76 21.01
N GLN A 33 -5.22 -3.15 20.07
CA GLN A 33 -4.48 -1.90 20.34
C GLN A 33 -5.43 -0.77 20.74
N LYS A 34 -6.59 -0.64 20.08
CA LYS A 34 -7.55 0.41 20.42
C LYS A 34 -8.13 0.23 21.84
N LEU A 35 -8.39 -1.00 22.26
CA LEU A 35 -8.80 -1.32 23.62
C LEU A 35 -7.74 -0.92 24.64
N LEU A 36 -6.46 -1.16 24.35
CA LEU A 36 -5.34 -0.73 25.19
C LEU A 36 -5.27 0.80 25.28
N ASP A 37 -5.39 1.50 24.15
CA ASP A 37 -5.31 2.96 24.11
C ASP A 37 -6.41 3.62 24.96
N ILE A 38 -7.63 3.06 24.93
CA ILE A 38 -8.81 3.62 25.62
C ILE A 38 -8.89 3.16 27.08
N GLY A 39 -8.66 1.87 27.34
CA GLY A 39 -8.75 1.28 28.67
C GLY A 39 -7.50 1.49 29.53
N GLY A 40 -6.38 1.88 28.91
CA GLY A 40 -5.15 2.23 29.60
C GLY A 40 -4.65 1.11 30.51
N GLY A 41 -4.42 1.45 31.79
CA GLY A 41 -3.87 0.53 32.79
C GLY A 41 -4.77 -0.65 33.14
N ASP A 42 -6.07 -0.60 32.83
CA ASP A 42 -7.02 -1.69 33.09
C ASP A 42 -7.08 -2.71 31.94
N VAL A 43 -6.26 -2.54 30.90
CA VAL A 43 -6.17 -3.43 29.75
C VAL A 43 -4.75 -3.96 29.58
N THR A 44 -4.64 -5.25 29.27
CA THR A 44 -3.37 -5.88 28.87
C THR A 44 -3.58 -6.62 27.57
N VAL A 45 -2.81 -6.26 26.54
CA VAL A 45 -2.82 -6.97 25.26
C VAL A 45 -1.78 -8.08 25.30
N ALA A 46 -2.24 -9.30 25.05
CA ALA A 46 -1.41 -10.48 24.92
C ALA A 46 -0.44 -10.34 23.72
N ASP A 47 0.74 -10.94 23.79
CA ASP A 47 1.75 -10.85 22.73
C ASP A 47 1.17 -11.23 21.35
N THR A 48 1.06 -10.25 20.46
CA THR A 48 0.42 -10.35 19.15
C THR A 48 1.30 -10.98 18.08
N THR A 49 2.57 -11.25 18.39
CA THR A 49 3.51 -11.95 17.49
C THR A 49 3.28 -13.47 17.48
N ARG A 50 2.53 -13.96 18.48
CA ARG A 50 2.22 -15.37 18.71
C ARG A 50 0.84 -15.76 18.17
N ASN A 51 0.64 -17.05 17.98
CA ASN A 51 -0.67 -17.64 17.78
C ASN A 51 -1.05 -18.41 19.05
N TRP A 52 -1.87 -17.79 19.90
CA TRP A 52 -2.24 -18.27 21.24
C TRP A 52 -3.02 -19.60 21.22
N TYR A 53 -3.67 -19.91 20.09
CA TYR A 53 -4.29 -21.21 19.86
C TYR A 53 -3.24 -22.28 19.56
N ALA A 54 -2.34 -22.02 18.61
CA ALA A 54 -1.37 -22.99 18.12
C ALA A 54 -0.30 -23.33 19.18
N ASP A 55 0.19 -22.32 19.89
CA ASP A 55 1.23 -22.48 20.91
C ASP A 55 0.70 -22.86 22.30
N LYS A 56 -0.63 -22.94 22.45
CA LYS A 56 -1.32 -23.25 23.71
C LYS A 56 -1.06 -22.23 24.81
N GLY A 57 -0.85 -20.96 24.49
CA GLY A 57 -0.42 -19.91 25.42
C GLY A 57 -1.25 -19.79 26.71
N ILE A 58 -2.56 -20.05 26.65
CA ILE A 58 -3.41 -20.06 27.87
C ILE A 58 -2.96 -21.13 28.87
N SER A 59 -2.46 -22.28 28.40
CA SER A 59 -2.00 -23.36 29.28
C SER A 59 -0.84 -22.93 30.18
N SER A 60 0.05 -22.05 29.71
CA SER A 60 1.15 -21.48 30.51
C SER A 60 0.84 -20.11 31.13
N LEU A 61 -0.27 -19.47 30.74
CA LEU A 61 -0.65 -18.14 31.22
C LEU A 61 -0.83 -18.10 32.75
N ASN A 62 -0.18 -17.14 33.41
CA ASN A 62 -0.29 -16.89 34.85
C ASN A 62 -0.67 -15.43 35.11
N ILE A 63 -1.98 -15.18 35.21
CA ILE A 63 -2.55 -13.86 35.53
C ILE A 63 -3.53 -14.01 36.70
N PRO A 64 -3.90 -12.92 37.41
CA PRO A 64 -4.90 -12.99 38.48
C PRO A 64 -6.21 -13.60 37.98
N LYS A 65 -6.82 -14.51 38.76
CA LYS A 65 -8.10 -15.17 38.39
C LYS A 65 -9.29 -14.22 38.31
N SER A 66 -9.14 -13.04 38.91
CA SER A 66 -10.11 -11.95 38.84
C SER A 66 -10.07 -11.18 37.52
N TRP A 67 -9.09 -11.43 36.64
CA TRP A 67 -9.02 -10.79 35.32
C TRP A 67 -9.96 -11.50 34.34
N HIS A 68 -10.58 -10.72 33.46
CA HIS A 68 -11.38 -11.23 32.36
C HIS A 68 -10.49 -11.47 31.14
N ILE A 69 -10.59 -12.62 30.48
CA ILE A 69 -9.93 -12.89 29.20
C ILE A 69 -10.94 -12.70 28.07
N LEU A 70 -10.63 -11.83 27.12
CA LEU A 70 -11.42 -11.62 25.91
C LEU A 70 -10.56 -11.96 24.68
N GLU A 71 -10.95 -13.00 23.95
CA GLU A 71 -10.34 -13.35 22.67
C GLU A 71 -11.14 -12.73 21.52
N LEU A 72 -10.48 -11.95 20.66
CA LEU A 72 -11.11 -11.21 19.57
C LEU A 72 -10.99 -11.96 18.25
N HIS A 73 -12.11 -12.16 17.56
CA HIS A 73 -12.24 -12.78 16.24
C HIS A 73 -13.20 -11.98 15.34
N MET A 74 -13.26 -12.34 14.07
CA MET A 74 -14.30 -11.96 13.11
C MET A 74 -14.81 -13.20 12.38
N ASP A 75 -16.13 -13.36 12.28
CA ASP A 75 -16.74 -14.52 11.64
C ASP A 75 -16.58 -14.43 10.10
N SER A 76 -16.82 -15.53 9.40
CA SER A 76 -16.80 -15.57 7.94
C SER A 76 -17.86 -16.51 7.37
N GLY A 77 -18.37 -16.15 6.20
CA GLY A 77 -19.45 -16.88 5.55
C GLY A 77 -19.83 -16.28 4.19
N TYR A 78 -21.00 -16.68 3.69
CA TYR A 78 -21.56 -16.08 2.48
C TYR A 78 -21.86 -14.59 2.68
N ALA A 79 -21.89 -13.80 1.60
CA ALA A 79 -21.86 -12.34 1.67
C ALA A 79 -22.98 -11.67 2.51
N SER A 80 -24.15 -12.31 2.64
CA SER A 80 -25.26 -11.79 3.46
C SER A 80 -25.22 -12.22 4.93
N ALA A 81 -24.34 -13.15 5.31
CA ALA A 81 -24.11 -13.50 6.71
C ALA A 81 -23.46 -12.32 7.44
N LYS A 82 -24.00 -11.95 8.60
CA LYS A 82 -23.59 -10.76 9.35
C LYS A 82 -23.91 -10.89 10.84
N GLY A 83 -23.38 -9.96 11.62
CA GLY A 83 -23.67 -9.78 13.02
C GLY A 83 -22.64 -10.40 13.97
N GLY A 84 -22.55 -9.87 15.18
CA GLY A 84 -21.60 -10.29 16.20
C GLY A 84 -22.22 -11.16 17.29
N HIS A 85 -21.40 -11.96 17.97
CA HIS A 85 -21.83 -12.79 19.09
C HIS A 85 -20.68 -13.14 20.04
N VAL A 86 -21.04 -13.54 21.25
CA VAL A 86 -20.12 -13.98 22.29
C VAL A 86 -20.13 -15.51 22.38
N ILE A 87 -18.95 -16.10 22.50
CA ILE A 87 -18.76 -17.53 22.71
C ILE A 87 -18.21 -17.77 24.12
N ILE A 88 -18.89 -18.64 24.86
CA ILE A 88 -18.47 -19.09 26.21
C ILE A 88 -18.30 -20.62 26.23
N LYS A 89 -17.73 -21.15 27.32
CA LYS A 89 -17.62 -22.60 27.52
C LYS A 89 -19.03 -23.21 27.61
N LYS A 90 -19.33 -24.19 26.77
CA LYS A 90 -20.59 -24.94 26.84
C LYS A 90 -20.73 -25.59 28.22
N GLY A 91 -21.92 -25.45 28.81
CA GLY A 91 -22.22 -25.93 30.17
C GLY A 91 -21.96 -24.89 31.27
N HIS A 92 -21.29 -23.78 30.97
CA HIS A 92 -21.22 -22.64 31.88
C HIS A 92 -22.41 -21.70 31.63
N SER A 93 -22.88 -21.05 32.70
CA SER A 93 -23.82 -19.94 32.60
C SER A 93 -23.10 -18.66 32.23
N ALA A 94 -23.69 -17.85 31.35
CA ALA A 94 -23.21 -16.52 31.02
C ALA A 94 -23.21 -15.64 32.27
N ASN A 95 -22.11 -14.92 32.51
CA ASN A 95 -22.03 -13.95 33.59
C ASN A 95 -22.51 -12.56 33.13
N GLN A 96 -22.48 -11.57 34.04
CA GLN A 96 -22.92 -10.21 33.73
C GLN A 96 -22.13 -9.54 32.59
N CYS A 97 -20.82 -9.79 32.51
CA CYS A 97 -19.98 -9.26 31.44
C CYS A 97 -20.32 -9.92 30.10
N ASP A 98 -20.55 -11.23 30.08
CA ASP A 98 -20.94 -11.95 28.86
C ASP A 98 -22.29 -11.43 28.32
N ILE A 99 -23.26 -11.18 29.21
CA ILE A 99 -24.57 -10.62 28.86
C ILE A 99 -24.46 -9.18 28.36
N ALA A 100 -23.72 -8.32 29.08
CA ALA A 100 -23.51 -6.93 28.67
C ALA A 100 -22.82 -6.85 27.30
N LEU A 101 -21.77 -7.66 27.11
CA LEU A 101 -21.03 -7.72 25.85
C LEU A 101 -21.89 -8.24 24.70
N ALA A 102 -22.71 -9.27 24.95
CA ALA A 102 -23.63 -9.81 23.95
C ALA A 102 -24.71 -8.80 23.54
N ASN A 103 -25.27 -8.06 24.49
CA ASN A 103 -26.25 -7.00 24.22
C ASN A 103 -25.62 -5.87 23.39
N PHE A 104 -24.42 -5.44 23.76
CA PHE A 104 -23.69 -4.41 23.02
C PHE A 104 -23.35 -4.88 21.60
N ILE A 105 -22.69 -6.04 21.45
CA ILE A 105 -22.21 -6.49 20.14
C ILE A 105 -23.35 -6.83 19.20
N SER A 106 -24.49 -7.34 19.70
CA SER A 106 -25.66 -7.62 18.86
C SER A 106 -26.40 -6.36 18.42
N SER A 107 -26.33 -5.28 19.21
CA SER A 107 -26.80 -3.96 18.79
C SER A 107 -25.83 -3.32 17.80
N PHE A 108 -24.53 -3.45 18.03
CA PHE A 108 -23.50 -2.86 17.19
C PHE A 108 -23.39 -3.59 15.83
N PHE A 109 -23.45 -4.92 15.84
CA PHE A 109 -23.48 -5.79 14.65
C PHE A 109 -24.72 -6.71 14.71
N PRO A 110 -25.88 -6.26 14.21
CA PRO A 110 -27.10 -7.04 14.23
C PRO A 110 -27.13 -8.12 13.13
N GLY A 111 -27.72 -9.27 13.44
CA GLY A 111 -27.92 -10.35 12.44
C GLY A 111 -27.81 -11.79 12.98
N ARG A 112 -27.35 -11.96 14.22
CA ARG A 112 -27.25 -13.29 14.85
C ARG A 112 -28.54 -13.63 15.61
N ALA A 113 -29.06 -14.85 15.38
CA ALA A 113 -30.20 -15.37 16.13
C ALA A 113 -29.85 -15.68 17.61
N ASN A 114 -28.62 -16.13 17.85
CA ASN A 114 -28.08 -16.36 19.20
C ASN A 114 -26.90 -15.43 19.44
N THR A 115 -27.00 -14.60 20.47
CA THR A 115 -25.98 -13.60 20.81
C THR A 115 -24.94 -14.12 21.80
N ILE A 116 -25.26 -15.20 22.53
CA ILE A 116 -24.32 -15.98 23.35
C ILE A 116 -24.40 -17.45 22.91
N VAL A 117 -23.25 -18.07 22.65
CA VAL A 117 -23.16 -19.45 22.17
C VAL A 117 -22.18 -20.24 23.03
N GLY A 118 -22.64 -21.35 23.61
CA GLY A 118 -21.79 -22.29 24.33
C GLY A 118 -21.04 -23.21 23.37
N ARG A 119 -19.70 -23.26 23.46
CA ARG A 119 -18.84 -24.18 22.68
C ARG A 119 -17.97 -25.06 23.60
N ASP A 120 -17.81 -26.32 23.22
CA ASP A 120 -16.93 -27.30 23.87
C ASP A 120 -15.80 -27.81 22.97
N LYS A 121 -15.79 -27.42 21.69
CA LYS A 121 -14.79 -27.81 20.68
C LYS A 121 -13.75 -26.73 20.36
N LEU A 122 -13.71 -25.62 21.12
CA LEU A 122 -12.71 -24.57 20.96
C LEU A 122 -11.61 -24.71 22.01
N ALA A 123 -10.35 -24.80 21.58
CA ALA A 123 -9.28 -25.16 22.51
C ALA A 123 -9.03 -24.09 23.58
N ASN A 124 -9.04 -22.81 23.22
CA ASN A 124 -8.77 -21.73 24.19
C ASN A 124 -9.87 -21.60 25.24
N VAL A 125 -11.15 -21.73 24.87
CA VAL A 125 -12.28 -21.78 25.82
C VAL A 125 -12.10 -22.92 26.83
N ASN A 126 -11.66 -24.10 26.35
CA ASN A 126 -11.44 -25.28 27.18
C ASN A 126 -10.21 -25.13 28.09
N ARG A 127 -9.11 -24.59 27.56
CA ARG A 127 -7.88 -24.33 28.34
C ARG A 127 -8.12 -23.30 29.43
N ALA A 128 -8.86 -22.24 29.13
CA ALA A 128 -9.21 -21.22 30.11
C ALA A 128 -10.12 -21.77 31.21
N SER A 129 -11.18 -22.51 30.83
CA SER A 129 -12.08 -23.21 31.76
C SER A 129 -11.32 -24.17 32.68
N ALA A 130 -10.42 -25.00 32.14
CA ALA A 130 -9.59 -25.92 32.92
C ALA A 130 -8.66 -25.20 33.91
N LYS A 131 -8.23 -23.97 33.59
CA LYS A 131 -7.43 -23.14 34.49
C LYS A 131 -8.27 -22.26 35.42
N GLY A 132 -9.60 -22.31 35.35
CA GLY A 132 -10.48 -21.46 36.14
C GLY A 132 -10.38 -19.98 35.79
N TYR A 133 -10.04 -19.64 34.54
CA TYR A 133 -10.09 -18.26 34.07
C TYR A 133 -11.49 -17.91 33.57
N ASP A 134 -11.90 -16.68 33.86
CA ASP A 134 -13.09 -16.09 33.26
C ASP A 134 -12.77 -15.70 31.80
N TYR A 135 -13.31 -16.45 30.83
CA TYR A 135 -12.96 -16.33 29.42
C TYR A 135 -14.19 -16.26 28.51
N ARG A 136 -14.10 -15.43 27.46
CA ARG A 136 -14.98 -15.45 26.29
C ARG A 136 -14.21 -15.14 25.01
N LEU A 137 -14.77 -15.61 23.91
CA LEU A 137 -14.39 -15.20 22.56
C LEU A 137 -15.50 -14.30 21.99
N LEU A 138 -15.12 -13.21 21.35
CA LEU A 138 -16.02 -12.24 20.73
C LEU A 138 -15.81 -12.22 19.22
N GLU A 139 -16.88 -12.52 18.50
CA GLU A 139 -16.94 -12.43 17.04
C GLU A 139 -17.47 -11.04 16.68
N ASN A 140 -16.60 -10.18 16.16
CA ASN A 140 -16.86 -8.75 15.94
C ASN A 140 -17.50 -8.46 14.57
N GLY A 141 -18.57 -9.20 14.25
CA GLY A 141 -19.18 -9.18 12.92
C GLY A 141 -18.46 -10.10 11.92
N PHE A 142 -18.84 -10.00 10.65
CA PHE A 142 -18.29 -10.82 9.57
C PHE A 142 -17.28 -10.06 8.72
N ILE A 143 -16.05 -10.58 8.59
CA ILE A 143 -15.04 -9.96 7.69
C ILE A 143 -15.44 -10.08 6.22
N THR A 144 -16.27 -11.08 5.88
CA THR A 144 -16.80 -11.32 4.54
C THR A 144 -18.10 -10.56 4.25
N ASN A 145 -18.58 -9.72 5.17
CA ASN A 145 -19.72 -8.82 4.94
C ASN A 145 -19.24 -7.37 4.90
N GLN A 146 -19.42 -6.71 3.77
CA GLN A 146 -18.92 -5.34 3.57
C GLN A 146 -19.46 -4.36 4.62
N SER A 147 -20.74 -4.45 4.99
CA SER A 147 -21.34 -3.53 5.96
C SER A 147 -20.79 -3.71 7.38
N ASP A 148 -20.63 -4.96 7.83
CA ASP A 148 -19.99 -5.23 9.12
C ASP A 148 -18.52 -4.76 9.12
N LEU A 149 -17.77 -5.05 8.06
CA LEU A 149 -16.37 -4.67 7.95
C LEU A 149 -16.19 -3.14 7.89
N ASP A 150 -17.01 -2.43 7.11
CA ASP A 150 -16.99 -0.98 7.01
C ASP A 150 -17.29 -0.35 8.37
N LYS A 151 -18.29 -0.88 9.09
CA LYS A 151 -18.64 -0.41 10.43
C LYS A 151 -17.54 -0.71 11.44
N PHE A 152 -16.97 -1.92 11.44
CA PHE A 152 -15.82 -2.28 12.28
C PHE A 152 -14.67 -1.29 12.08
N ASN A 153 -14.32 -1.00 10.82
CA ASN A 153 -13.20 -0.12 10.49
C ASN A 153 -13.47 1.35 10.84
N SER A 154 -14.67 1.86 10.53
CA SER A 154 -15.01 3.27 10.71
C SER A 154 -15.40 3.66 12.13
N GLN A 155 -15.90 2.71 12.92
CA GLN A 155 -16.44 2.94 14.28
C GLN A 155 -15.66 2.20 15.37
N MET A 156 -14.37 1.93 15.15
CA MET A 156 -13.53 1.13 16.05
C MET A 156 -13.40 1.71 17.47
N ASN A 157 -13.47 3.04 17.63
CA ASN A 157 -13.47 3.66 18.96
C ASN A 157 -14.77 3.37 19.73
N GLU A 158 -15.91 3.40 19.05
CA GLU A 158 -17.23 3.13 19.64
C GLU A 158 -17.34 1.63 19.99
N LEU A 159 -16.84 0.77 19.09
CA LEU A 159 -16.71 -0.67 19.34
C LEU A 159 -15.87 -0.95 20.59
N ALA A 160 -14.64 -0.40 20.66
CA ALA A 160 -13.75 -0.58 21.79
C ALA A 160 -14.34 -0.03 23.11
N THR A 161 -14.97 1.15 23.06
CA THR A 161 -15.61 1.76 24.23
C THR A 161 -16.76 0.91 24.75
N GLY A 162 -17.64 0.42 23.88
CA GLY A 162 -18.75 -0.43 24.30
C GLY A 162 -18.29 -1.79 24.83
N ILE A 163 -17.21 -2.35 24.27
CA ILE A 163 -16.55 -3.54 24.83
C ILE A 163 -16.07 -3.25 26.25
N LEU A 164 -15.28 -2.19 26.49
CA LEU A 164 -14.75 -1.84 27.82
C LEU A 164 -15.86 -1.59 28.85
N ASN A 165 -16.90 -0.86 28.45
CA ASN A 165 -18.08 -0.61 29.28
C ASN A 165 -18.78 -1.92 29.68
N SER A 166 -18.77 -2.94 28.83
CA SER A 166 -19.34 -4.26 29.15
C SER A 166 -18.61 -4.97 30.30
N PHE A 167 -17.38 -4.56 30.61
CA PHE A 167 -16.60 -5.06 31.75
C PHE A 167 -16.54 -4.06 32.91
N GLY A 168 -17.28 -2.94 32.85
CA GLY A 168 -17.24 -1.91 33.89
C GLY A 168 -15.91 -1.17 33.99
N ILE A 169 -15.10 -1.18 32.92
CA ILE A 169 -13.86 -0.39 32.85
C ILE A 169 -14.24 1.03 32.46
N ALA A 170 -14.13 1.95 33.43
CA ALA A 170 -14.44 3.35 33.23
C ALA A 170 -13.44 3.98 32.27
N THR A 171 -13.94 4.54 31.19
CA THR A 171 -13.13 5.29 30.23
C THR A 171 -12.81 6.67 30.83
N THR A 172 -11.76 6.74 31.65
CA THR A 172 -11.34 7.97 32.38
C THR A 172 -10.73 9.07 31.50
N GLN A 173 -10.87 8.98 30.19
CA GLN A 173 -10.46 10.06 29.30
C GLN A 173 -11.73 10.80 28.86
N PRO A 174 -11.81 12.15 29.00
CA PRO A 174 -12.69 12.89 28.10
C PRO A 174 -12.36 12.42 26.70
N ILE A 175 -13.35 12.19 25.84
CA ILE A 175 -13.17 11.81 24.44
C ILE A 175 -12.01 12.65 23.89
N LYS A 176 -10.79 12.11 23.88
CA LYS A 176 -9.71 12.70 23.10
C LYS A 176 -10.34 12.69 21.74
N LYS A 177 -10.44 13.88 21.11
CA LYS A 177 -10.76 14.01 19.68
C LYS A 177 -10.20 12.76 19.03
N SER A 178 -11.08 11.95 18.43
CA SER A 178 -10.64 10.74 17.74
C SER A 178 -9.38 11.12 16.99
N GLU A 179 -8.26 10.42 17.25
CA GLU A 179 -7.06 10.67 16.46
C GLU A 179 -7.53 10.70 15.01
N PRO A 180 -7.22 11.76 14.24
CA PRO A 180 -7.68 11.84 12.87
C PRO A 180 -7.36 10.51 12.20
N ILE A 181 -8.25 10.00 11.36
CA ILE A 181 -8.05 8.74 10.63
C ILE A 181 -6.67 8.73 9.92
N ASP A 182 -6.13 9.91 9.65
CA ASP A 182 -4.85 10.21 8.99
C ASP A 182 -3.66 10.42 9.96
N GLY A 183 -3.85 10.17 11.25
CA GLY A 183 -2.94 10.45 12.36
C GLY A 183 -2.86 11.93 12.73
N GLU A 184 -2.34 12.20 13.93
CA GLU A 184 -2.01 13.56 14.38
C GLU A 184 -0.89 14.18 13.54
N ILE A 185 -0.91 15.50 13.34
CA ILE A 185 0.22 16.20 12.71
C ILE A 185 1.45 16.03 13.59
N LYS A 186 2.57 15.69 12.96
CA LYS A 186 3.85 15.53 13.65
C LYS A 186 4.70 16.77 13.45
N ALA A 187 5.37 17.20 14.52
CA ALA A 187 6.50 18.11 14.42
C ALA A 187 7.72 17.36 13.85
N GLY A 188 8.53 18.02 13.01
CA GLY A 188 9.68 17.42 12.32
C GLY A 188 9.43 17.13 10.84
N GLY A 189 10.21 16.23 10.23
CA GLY A 189 10.09 15.87 8.81
C GLY A 189 10.64 16.93 7.85
N VAL A 190 10.30 16.79 6.56
CA VAL A 190 10.71 17.73 5.50
C VAL A 190 9.49 18.40 4.89
N THR A 191 9.52 19.72 4.77
CA THR A 191 8.52 20.51 4.04
C THR A 191 9.14 21.02 2.75
N GLN A 192 8.33 21.07 1.68
CA GLN A 192 8.74 21.66 0.41
C GLN A 192 9.25 23.12 0.54
N SER A 193 9.87 23.62 -0.53
CA SER A 193 10.19 25.05 -0.67
C SER A 193 8.94 25.93 -0.49
N GLY A 194 9.08 27.03 0.25
CA GLY A 194 8.04 28.05 0.40
C GLY A 194 7.99 29.08 -0.73
N LYS A 195 8.86 28.98 -1.73
CA LYS A 195 8.90 29.86 -2.91
C LYS A 195 8.38 29.12 -4.13
N ASP A 196 7.56 29.82 -4.91
CA ASP A 196 7.09 29.34 -6.21
C ASP A 196 8.27 29.10 -7.16
N LYS A 197 8.22 27.96 -7.83
CA LYS A 197 9.09 27.58 -8.93
C LYS A 197 8.24 27.01 -10.05
N LEU A 198 8.42 27.56 -11.23
CA LEU A 198 7.78 27.12 -12.46
C LEU A 198 8.86 26.63 -13.41
N GLY A 199 8.55 25.57 -14.14
CA GLY A 199 9.41 24.95 -15.13
C GLY A 199 8.59 24.18 -16.15
N ASP A 200 9.19 23.18 -16.79
CA ASP A 200 8.55 22.45 -17.89
C ASP A 200 7.28 21.73 -17.40
N ILE A 201 7.37 21.08 -16.23
CA ILE A 201 6.25 20.49 -15.53
C ILE A 201 6.07 21.19 -14.20
N SER A 202 4.99 21.98 -14.03
CA SER A 202 4.71 22.74 -12.81
C SER A 202 3.47 22.22 -12.09
N TYR A 203 3.53 22.06 -10.77
CA TYR A 203 2.46 21.50 -9.94
C TYR A 203 2.48 22.06 -8.53
N GLN A 204 1.33 22.02 -7.86
CA GLN A 204 1.21 22.42 -6.45
C GLN A 204 0.24 21.51 -5.71
N SER A 205 0.48 21.31 -4.42
CA SER A 205 -0.35 20.47 -3.56
C SER A 205 -1.19 21.29 -2.59
N HIS A 206 -2.42 20.85 -2.36
CA HIS A 206 -3.28 21.30 -1.26
C HIS A 206 -3.18 20.29 -0.11
N MET A 207 -2.66 20.73 1.04
CA MET A 207 -2.41 19.87 2.20
C MET A 207 -3.29 20.26 3.39
N ARG A 208 -3.60 19.28 4.25
CA ARG A 208 -4.29 19.56 5.52
C ARG A 208 -3.53 20.59 6.36
N ASP A 209 -4.28 21.53 6.94
CA ASP A 209 -3.80 22.60 7.81
C ASP A 209 -2.71 23.52 7.20
N ILE A 210 -2.53 23.48 5.88
CA ILE A 210 -1.68 24.42 5.10
C ILE A 210 -2.48 25.05 3.96
N GLY A 211 -3.35 24.28 3.32
CA GLY A 211 -4.01 24.70 2.08
C GLY A 211 -3.07 24.54 0.88
N TRP A 212 -3.24 25.40 -0.13
CA TRP A 212 -2.37 25.44 -1.31
C TRP A 212 -0.97 25.94 -0.93
N ALA A 213 0.03 25.11 -1.16
CA ALA A 213 1.43 25.48 -1.03
C ALA A 213 2.01 26.01 -2.35
N ALA A 214 3.24 26.53 -2.27
CA ALA A 214 3.96 27.10 -3.40
C ALA A 214 4.15 26.10 -4.55
N TRP A 215 4.08 26.58 -5.79
CA TRP A 215 4.36 25.80 -6.99
C TRP A 215 5.76 25.21 -6.97
N GLN A 216 5.87 23.94 -7.32
CA GLN A 216 7.12 23.23 -7.55
C GLN A 216 7.13 22.70 -8.99
N CYS A 217 8.31 22.32 -9.48
CA CYS A 217 8.45 21.86 -10.86
C CYS A 217 9.52 20.78 -11.01
N ASP A 218 9.48 20.07 -12.13
CA ASP A 218 10.58 19.25 -12.67
C ASP A 218 11.22 18.29 -11.65
N GLY A 219 10.36 17.55 -10.95
CA GLY A 219 10.76 16.54 -9.97
C GLY A 219 11.07 17.08 -8.57
N ALA A 220 10.92 18.39 -8.33
CA ALA A 220 11.01 18.93 -6.97
C ALA A 220 9.77 18.59 -6.13
N MET A 221 9.99 18.06 -4.93
CA MET A 221 8.92 17.65 -4.01
C MET A 221 7.89 18.76 -3.75
N SER A 222 6.62 18.48 -4.07
CA SER A 222 5.44 19.23 -3.63
C SER A 222 4.74 18.46 -2.52
N GLY A 223 4.71 19.02 -1.31
CA GLY A 223 4.13 18.41 -0.13
C GLY A 223 5.05 18.40 1.10
N THR A 224 4.90 17.38 1.93
CA THR A 224 5.74 17.14 3.11
C THR A 224 6.07 15.66 3.25
N THR A 225 7.08 15.33 4.06
CA THR A 225 7.37 13.95 4.44
C THR A 225 7.47 13.84 5.96
N GLY A 226 6.82 12.83 6.53
CA GLY A 226 6.91 12.50 7.95
C GLY A 226 6.08 13.41 8.88
N GLN A 227 5.22 14.27 8.32
CA GLN A 227 4.43 15.25 9.08
C GLN A 227 2.97 14.84 9.27
N ASN A 228 2.52 13.71 8.69
CA ASN A 228 1.10 13.34 8.63
C ASN A 228 0.23 14.38 7.90
N ARG A 229 0.82 15.29 7.12
CA ARG A 229 0.09 16.28 6.33
C ARG A 229 -0.28 15.70 4.98
N ARG A 230 -1.42 14.99 4.96
CA ARG A 230 -1.99 14.40 3.75
C ARG A 230 -2.23 15.47 2.65
N ILE A 231 -2.05 15.06 1.41
CA ILE A 231 -2.50 15.79 0.22
C ILE A 231 -3.98 15.47 -0.03
N GLU A 232 -4.80 16.50 -0.20
CA GLU A 232 -6.25 16.39 -0.47
C GLU A 232 -6.59 16.71 -1.92
N ALA A 233 -5.81 17.61 -2.53
CA ALA A 233 -5.88 17.94 -3.94
C ALA A 233 -4.51 18.37 -4.47
N PHE A 234 -4.34 18.35 -5.79
CA PHE A 234 -3.22 19.03 -6.44
C PHE A 234 -3.67 19.73 -7.72
N ARG A 235 -2.81 20.58 -8.25
CA ARG A 235 -2.91 21.16 -9.60
C ARG A 235 -1.65 20.80 -10.37
N LEU A 236 -1.81 20.65 -11.69
CA LEU A 236 -0.74 20.38 -12.63
C LEU A 236 -0.94 21.28 -13.83
N VAL A 237 0.09 22.00 -14.25
CA VAL A 237 0.13 22.67 -15.55
C VAL A 237 0.42 21.59 -16.60
N PRO A 238 -0.54 21.23 -17.45
CA PRO A 238 -0.37 20.13 -18.40
C PRO A 238 0.45 20.58 -19.61
N VAL A 239 1.27 19.66 -20.13
CA VAL A 239 1.89 19.74 -21.45
C VAL A 239 1.04 18.95 -22.45
N GLY A 240 0.38 19.67 -23.35
CA GLY A 240 -0.57 19.08 -24.30
C GLY A 240 -1.80 18.45 -23.61
N GLU A 241 -2.53 17.61 -24.34
CA GLU A 241 -3.67 16.88 -23.77
C GLU A 241 -3.18 15.95 -22.65
N THR A 242 -3.67 16.17 -21.44
CA THR A 242 -3.30 15.40 -20.24
C THR A 242 -4.55 14.99 -19.46
N ASP A 243 -4.70 13.71 -19.22
CA ASP A 243 -5.70 13.13 -18.33
C ASP A 243 -5.07 12.81 -16.97
N VAL A 244 -5.85 12.94 -15.90
CA VAL A 244 -5.44 12.54 -14.55
C VAL A 244 -6.54 11.72 -13.90
N ALA A 245 -6.15 10.63 -13.23
CA ALA A 245 -7.01 9.92 -12.30
C ALA A 245 -6.41 9.96 -10.89
N VAL A 246 -7.27 10.04 -9.88
CA VAL A 246 -6.89 10.03 -8.46
C VAL A 246 -7.79 9.07 -7.70
N HIS A 247 -7.24 8.34 -6.73
CA HIS A 247 -8.04 7.60 -5.75
C HIS A 247 -8.21 8.44 -4.50
N ILE A 248 -9.45 8.77 -4.16
CA ILE A 248 -9.79 9.64 -3.04
C ILE A 248 -10.48 8.82 -1.96
N LYS A 249 -10.06 9.00 -0.71
CA LYS A 249 -10.66 8.32 0.44
C LYS A 249 -12.18 8.54 0.49
N ASP A 250 -12.92 7.46 0.72
CA ASP A 250 -14.39 7.40 0.80
C ASP A 250 -15.14 7.83 -0.48
N ILE A 251 -14.43 8.07 -1.59
CA ILE A 251 -15.01 8.40 -2.91
C ILE A 251 -14.60 7.36 -3.96
N GLY A 252 -13.37 6.86 -3.88
CA GLY A 252 -12.79 5.95 -4.87
C GLY A 252 -12.09 6.69 -6.01
N ASN A 253 -12.02 6.03 -7.17
CA ASN A 253 -11.35 6.59 -8.35
C ASN A 253 -12.17 7.72 -8.98
N LYS A 254 -11.52 8.85 -9.23
CA LYS A 254 -12.08 9.97 -9.97
C LYS A 254 -11.17 10.33 -11.13
N GLU A 255 -11.75 10.44 -12.32
CA GLU A 255 -11.04 10.81 -13.55
C GLU A 255 -11.30 12.27 -13.95
N TYR A 256 -10.26 12.90 -14.47
CA TYR A 256 -10.26 14.25 -15.02
C TYR A 256 -9.68 14.16 -16.43
N LYS A 257 -10.47 14.56 -17.42
CA LYS A 257 -10.09 14.52 -18.83
C LYS A 257 -9.60 15.88 -19.29
N ASN A 258 -8.53 15.89 -20.08
CA ASN A 258 -7.94 17.08 -20.68
C ASN A 258 -7.88 18.28 -19.70
N ILE A 259 -7.12 18.10 -18.63
CA ILE A 259 -7.03 19.05 -17.52
C ILE A 259 -6.46 20.40 -17.99
N THR A 260 -6.62 21.42 -17.16
CA THR A 260 -5.98 22.73 -17.32
C THR A 260 -5.21 23.06 -16.04
N LYS A 261 -4.39 24.11 -16.06
CA LYS A 261 -3.67 24.59 -14.85
C LYS A 261 -4.59 24.90 -13.67
N ASP A 262 -5.85 25.23 -13.94
CA ASP A 262 -6.84 25.65 -12.94
C ASP A 262 -7.67 24.45 -12.43
N THR A 263 -7.57 23.28 -13.06
CA THR A 263 -8.28 22.06 -12.67
C THR A 263 -7.81 21.57 -11.31
N ILE A 264 -8.73 21.50 -10.34
CA ILE A 264 -8.46 20.94 -9.01
C ILE A 264 -8.59 19.41 -9.06
N LEU A 265 -7.48 18.71 -8.84
CA LEU A 265 -7.38 17.26 -8.89
C LEU A 265 -7.48 16.70 -7.47
N GLY A 266 -8.70 16.42 -7.02
CA GLY A 266 -8.99 15.94 -5.66
C GLY A 266 -10.17 16.68 -5.03
N THR A 267 -10.08 16.93 -3.73
CA THR A 267 -11.05 17.72 -2.96
C THR A 267 -10.34 18.70 -2.05
N THR A 268 -10.93 19.87 -1.82
CA THR A 268 -10.41 20.86 -0.86
C THR A 268 -11.41 21.05 0.27
N GLY A 269 -10.96 21.01 1.53
CA GLY A 269 -11.81 21.31 2.70
C GLY A 269 -12.86 20.24 3.03
N GLN A 270 -12.68 19.01 2.53
CA GLN A 270 -13.60 17.88 2.76
C GLN A 270 -12.98 16.80 3.65
N ASP A 271 -11.77 16.99 4.18
CA ASP A 271 -11.01 16.00 4.95
C ASP A 271 -10.80 14.65 4.23
N LYS A 272 -10.76 14.68 2.90
CA LYS A 272 -10.53 13.50 2.06
C LYS A 272 -9.18 13.59 1.40
N ARG A 273 -8.29 12.65 1.75
CA ARG A 273 -6.97 12.53 1.15
C ARG A 273 -6.99 11.84 -0.21
N ILE A 274 -5.96 12.08 -0.98
CA ILE A 274 -5.58 11.27 -2.13
C ILE A 274 -4.67 10.13 -1.65
N GLU A 275 -4.88 8.93 -2.19
CA GLU A 275 -4.11 7.72 -1.86
C GLU A 275 -3.26 7.21 -3.02
N SER A 276 -3.66 7.52 -4.26
CA SER A 276 -2.89 7.23 -5.46
C SER A 276 -3.23 8.22 -6.58
N ILE A 277 -2.28 8.41 -7.49
CA ILE A 277 -2.43 9.25 -8.69
C ILE A 277 -2.01 8.48 -9.93
N LYS A 278 -2.61 8.82 -11.06
CA LYS A 278 -2.24 8.35 -12.39
C LYS A 278 -2.33 9.51 -13.36
N ILE A 279 -1.27 9.76 -14.11
CA ILE A 279 -1.17 10.88 -15.06
C ILE A 279 -0.90 10.30 -16.44
N THR A 280 -1.71 10.70 -17.43
CA THR A 280 -1.59 10.27 -18.82
C THR A 280 -1.52 11.48 -19.75
N GLY A 281 -0.32 11.84 -20.19
CA GLY A 281 -0.11 12.78 -21.30
C GLY A 281 -0.17 12.09 -22.66
N LYS A 282 -0.75 12.77 -23.65
CA LYS A 282 -0.81 12.30 -25.03
C LYS A 282 0.52 12.50 -25.77
N ASP A 283 1.08 13.70 -25.66
CA ASP A 283 2.30 14.11 -26.37
C ASP A 283 3.54 14.16 -25.45
N THR A 284 3.35 13.89 -24.16
CA THR A 284 4.40 13.93 -23.13
C THR A 284 4.30 12.72 -22.22
N CYS A 285 5.42 12.03 -22.03
CA CYS A 285 5.54 10.98 -21.04
C CYS A 285 5.90 11.60 -19.68
N TYR A 286 4.96 11.59 -18.74
CA TYR A 286 5.21 12.00 -17.36
C TYR A 286 5.86 10.85 -16.58
N LEU A 287 6.80 11.20 -15.70
CA LEU A 287 7.34 10.35 -14.67
C LEU A 287 6.98 10.94 -13.31
N TYR A 288 6.35 10.15 -12.45
CA TYR A 288 5.87 10.63 -11.16
C TYR A 288 5.96 9.58 -10.07
N ARG A 289 6.07 10.05 -8.83
CA ARG A 289 6.03 9.21 -7.64
C ARG A 289 5.36 9.94 -6.50
N VAL A 290 4.97 9.18 -5.49
CA VAL A 290 4.26 9.70 -4.32
C VAL A 290 4.95 9.23 -3.05
N GLN A 291 5.01 10.10 -2.05
CA GLN A 291 5.36 9.68 -0.70
C GLN A 291 4.07 9.25 -0.01
N GLN A 292 4.03 8.01 0.47
CA GLN A 292 2.92 7.50 1.29
C GLN A 292 3.34 7.40 2.75
N LYS A 293 2.42 7.77 3.65
CA LYS A 293 2.61 7.64 5.09
C LYS A 293 3.00 6.20 5.47
N ASN A 294 4.01 6.08 6.32
CA ASN A 294 4.55 4.81 6.84
C ASN A 294 5.07 3.83 5.78
N VAL A 295 5.13 4.22 4.51
CA VAL A 295 5.72 3.41 3.41
C VAL A 295 6.94 4.11 2.83
N GLY A 296 6.87 5.43 2.64
CA GLY A 296 7.91 6.20 1.98
C GLY A 296 7.57 6.51 0.52
N TRP A 297 8.60 6.90 -0.25
CA TRP A 297 8.44 7.17 -1.68
C TRP A 297 8.19 5.88 -2.46
N SER A 298 7.19 5.89 -3.33
CA SER A 298 7.04 4.85 -4.35
C SER A 298 8.21 4.88 -5.32
N ASP A 299 8.38 3.78 -6.06
CA ASP A 299 9.12 3.82 -7.31
C ASP A 299 8.53 4.88 -8.25
N TRP A 300 9.34 5.37 -9.17
CA TRP A 300 8.89 6.23 -10.24
C TRP A 300 7.99 5.45 -11.20
N MET A 301 6.78 5.98 -11.40
CA MET A 301 5.77 5.42 -12.29
C MET A 301 5.74 6.20 -13.60
N SER A 302 5.55 5.46 -14.69
CA SER A 302 5.46 6.02 -16.02
C SER A 302 4.02 6.46 -16.33
N ASN A 303 3.90 7.24 -17.39
CA ASN A 303 2.64 7.68 -17.99
C ASN A 303 1.57 6.58 -18.00
N GLY A 304 0.42 6.82 -17.38
CA GLY A 304 -0.72 5.91 -17.32
C GLY A 304 -0.68 4.83 -16.22
N GLU A 305 0.40 4.69 -15.47
CA GLU A 305 0.52 3.77 -14.32
C GLU A 305 -0.03 4.40 -13.02
N TRP A 306 -0.32 3.61 -11.98
CA TRP A 306 -0.73 4.17 -10.69
C TRP A 306 0.47 4.34 -9.77
N ALA A 307 0.68 5.55 -9.26
CA ALA A 307 1.60 5.82 -8.15
C ALA A 307 0.82 5.87 -6.84
N GLY A 308 1.17 4.95 -5.93
CA GLY A 308 0.54 4.80 -4.61
C GLY A 308 -0.37 3.59 -4.50
N ALA A 309 -0.50 3.03 -3.30
CA ALA A 309 -1.37 1.89 -3.02
C ALA A 309 -2.84 2.31 -2.77
N GLN A 310 -3.76 1.78 -3.58
CA GLN A 310 -5.21 2.01 -3.47
C GLN A 310 -5.86 1.17 -2.35
N GLY A 311 -6.89 1.72 -1.68
CA GLY A 311 -7.77 0.96 -0.79
C GLY A 311 -7.14 0.49 0.53
N LYS A 312 -5.86 0.82 0.77
CA LYS A 312 -5.14 0.46 2.01
C LYS A 312 -5.21 1.54 3.09
N SER A 313 -6.03 2.57 2.88
CA SER A 313 -6.10 3.74 3.73
C SER A 313 -4.77 4.49 3.91
N LEU A 314 -3.88 4.43 2.91
CA LEU A 314 -2.55 5.04 2.96
C LEU A 314 -2.56 6.40 2.27
N GLN A 315 -2.48 7.45 3.07
CA GLN A 315 -2.44 8.83 2.57
C GLN A 315 -1.12 9.16 1.87
N ILE A 316 -1.20 9.95 0.80
CA ILE A 316 -0.04 10.59 0.20
C ILE A 316 0.29 11.87 0.97
N GLU A 317 1.57 12.12 1.27
CA GLU A 317 2.03 13.37 1.91
C GLU A 317 2.80 14.29 0.95
N ALA A 318 3.40 13.73 -0.10
CA ALA A 318 4.11 14.48 -1.13
C ALA A 318 4.03 13.82 -2.51
N ILE A 319 4.18 14.62 -3.56
CA ILE A 319 4.27 14.19 -4.96
C ILE A 319 5.52 14.78 -5.61
N GLU A 320 6.10 14.03 -6.53
CA GLU A 320 7.09 14.50 -7.49
C GLU A 320 6.63 14.12 -8.89
N ILE A 321 6.69 15.08 -9.81
CA ILE A 321 6.28 14.94 -11.20
C ILE A 321 7.35 15.61 -12.07
N LYS A 322 7.79 14.94 -13.12
CA LYS A 322 8.67 15.49 -14.15
C LYS A 322 8.39 14.89 -15.51
N LYS A 323 8.99 15.46 -16.53
CA LYS A 323 9.06 14.86 -17.87
C LYS A 323 10.10 13.74 -17.87
N ALA A 324 9.80 12.64 -18.55
CA ALA A 324 10.79 11.59 -18.80
C ALA A 324 11.88 12.09 -19.78
N MET A 325 13.12 11.66 -19.60
CA MET A 325 14.24 12.00 -20.51
C MET A 325 13.97 11.59 -21.95
N PHE A 326 13.42 10.39 -22.13
CA PHE A 326 12.99 9.77 -23.38
C PHE A 326 12.11 8.56 -23.04
N THR A 327 11.49 7.93 -24.04
CA THR A 327 10.73 6.69 -23.83
C THR A 327 11.38 5.50 -24.54
N VAL A 328 11.18 4.32 -23.96
CA VAL A 328 11.65 3.05 -24.50
C VAL A 328 10.51 2.05 -24.55
N ASN A 329 10.37 1.36 -25.67
CA ASN A 329 9.39 0.29 -25.88
C ASN A 329 10.13 -1.05 -25.94
N PRO A 330 10.08 -1.89 -24.90
CA PRO A 330 10.77 -3.17 -24.90
C PRO A 330 9.95 -4.26 -25.60
N HIS A 331 10.62 -5.11 -26.38
CA HIS A 331 10.11 -6.37 -26.90
C HIS A 331 10.71 -7.53 -26.10
N VAL A 332 9.88 -8.19 -25.31
CA VAL A 332 10.30 -9.25 -24.39
C VAL A 332 9.83 -10.61 -24.92
N GLN A 333 10.68 -11.62 -24.76
CA GLN A 333 10.35 -13.01 -25.08
C GLN A 333 8.96 -13.39 -24.55
N ASP A 334 8.17 -14.05 -25.40
CA ASP A 334 6.83 -14.59 -25.10
C ASP A 334 5.80 -13.53 -24.65
N ARG A 335 6.15 -12.24 -24.67
CA ARG A 335 5.27 -11.12 -24.30
C ARG A 335 5.11 -10.09 -25.43
N GLY A 336 6.06 -10.04 -26.36
CA GLY A 336 6.07 -9.06 -27.44
C GLY A 336 6.40 -7.65 -26.95
N TRP A 337 5.93 -6.64 -27.67
CA TRP A 337 6.08 -5.23 -27.31
C TRP A 337 5.23 -4.87 -26.09
N LEU A 338 5.85 -4.29 -25.06
CA LEU A 338 5.17 -3.95 -23.80
C LEU A 338 4.61 -2.52 -23.77
N GLY A 339 4.81 -1.73 -24.84
CA GLY A 339 4.43 -0.33 -24.90
C GLY A 339 5.53 0.61 -24.39
N ASP A 340 5.36 1.90 -24.68
CA ASP A 340 6.33 2.93 -24.33
C ASP A 340 6.37 3.16 -22.81
N ARG A 341 7.58 3.21 -22.25
CA ARG A 341 7.84 3.49 -20.83
C ARG A 341 8.89 4.58 -20.71
N ALA A 342 8.80 5.39 -19.66
CA ALA A 342 9.85 6.34 -19.32
C ALA A 342 11.18 5.61 -19.05
N ALA A 343 12.27 6.11 -19.63
CA ALA A 343 13.59 5.46 -19.58
C ALA A 343 14.15 5.31 -18.16
N GLU A 344 13.71 6.16 -17.23
CA GLU A 344 14.09 6.13 -15.81
C GLU A 344 13.45 4.98 -15.03
N THR A 345 12.58 4.18 -15.67
CA THR A 345 11.97 2.98 -15.10
C THR A 345 12.70 1.71 -15.55
N VAL A 346 12.30 0.55 -15.03
CA VAL A 346 12.80 -0.74 -15.52
C VAL A 346 12.22 -1.03 -16.91
N ILE A 347 13.09 -1.10 -17.91
CA ILE A 347 12.75 -1.40 -19.30
C ILE A 347 12.99 -2.89 -19.57
N GLY A 348 11.94 -3.71 -19.46
CA GLY A 348 12.01 -5.17 -19.62
C GLY A 348 11.32 -5.90 -18.47
N ILE A 349 11.66 -7.17 -18.25
CA ILE A 349 11.10 -7.98 -17.17
C ILE A 349 12.22 -8.75 -16.47
N THR A 350 12.50 -8.41 -15.22
CA THR A 350 13.49 -9.11 -14.39
C THR A 350 12.86 -10.24 -13.59
N GLY A 351 13.62 -11.30 -13.27
CA GLY A 351 13.20 -12.33 -12.31
C GLY A 351 12.18 -13.36 -12.83
N HIS A 352 11.77 -13.26 -14.09
CA HIS A 352 10.85 -14.20 -14.74
C HIS A 352 11.54 -15.10 -15.78
N ASN A 353 12.87 -15.09 -15.84
CA ASN A 353 13.66 -15.85 -16.80
C ASN A 353 13.34 -15.50 -18.28
N LEU A 354 12.89 -14.27 -18.55
CA LEU A 354 12.57 -13.77 -19.89
C LEU A 354 13.69 -12.85 -20.40
N ARG A 355 14.06 -13.00 -21.68
CA ARG A 355 15.03 -12.11 -22.34
C ARG A 355 14.38 -10.88 -22.95
N LEU A 356 15.12 -9.79 -22.96
CA LEU A 356 14.90 -8.68 -23.87
C LEU A 356 15.44 -9.10 -25.26
N GLU A 357 14.58 -9.04 -26.27
CA GLU A 357 14.92 -9.43 -27.66
C GLU A 357 15.14 -8.23 -28.55
N ALA A 358 14.34 -7.18 -28.37
CA ALA A 358 14.48 -5.91 -29.04
C ALA A 358 13.96 -4.75 -28.18
N PHE A 359 14.27 -3.53 -28.57
CA PHE A 359 13.61 -2.33 -28.06
C PHE A 359 13.67 -1.19 -29.08
N LYS A 360 12.77 -0.21 -28.92
CA LYS A 360 12.78 1.08 -29.63
C LYS A 360 12.96 2.21 -28.62
N ILE A 361 13.70 3.24 -28.98
CA ILE A 361 13.84 4.46 -28.18
C ILE A 361 13.20 5.61 -28.95
N ASN A 362 12.27 6.33 -28.34
CA ASN A 362 11.85 7.65 -28.83
C ASN A 362 12.71 8.70 -28.11
N PRO A 363 13.74 9.28 -28.76
CA PRO A 363 14.80 10.03 -28.10
C PRO A 363 14.38 11.39 -27.55
N ALA A 364 13.14 11.84 -27.79
CA ALA A 364 12.62 13.12 -27.30
C ALA A 364 13.53 14.34 -27.60
N GLY A 365 14.24 14.31 -28.74
CA GLY A 365 15.18 15.35 -29.17
C GLY A 365 16.64 15.12 -28.76
N MET A 366 16.93 14.13 -27.91
CA MET A 366 18.30 13.74 -27.56
C MET A 366 19.03 13.08 -28.73
N LYS A 367 20.35 13.28 -28.81
CA LYS A 367 21.21 12.54 -29.74
C LYS A 367 21.66 11.24 -29.05
N ILE A 368 21.12 10.12 -29.50
CA ILE A 368 21.43 8.79 -28.95
C ILE A 368 21.96 7.92 -30.08
N LYS A 369 23.09 7.22 -29.86
CA LYS A 369 23.53 6.11 -30.72
C LYS A 369 23.56 4.81 -29.94
N ALA A 370 23.40 3.69 -30.62
CA ALA A 370 23.46 2.38 -29.98
C ALA A 370 24.16 1.33 -30.84
N LYS A 371 24.86 0.42 -30.17
CA LYS A 371 25.33 -0.85 -30.72
C LYS A 371 24.84 -1.98 -29.82
N ALA A 372 24.53 -3.13 -30.40
CA ALA A 372 24.12 -4.30 -29.65
C ALA A 372 24.84 -5.56 -30.13
N HIS A 373 25.29 -6.38 -29.18
CA HIS A 373 25.74 -7.74 -29.45
C HIS A 373 24.54 -8.68 -29.38
N ILE A 374 24.21 -9.32 -30.50
CA ILE A 374 23.06 -10.21 -30.63
C ILE A 374 23.53 -11.64 -30.82
N GLN A 375 22.87 -12.58 -30.13
CA GLN A 375 23.17 -14.01 -30.23
C GLN A 375 23.25 -14.46 -31.69
N GLY A 376 24.41 -14.99 -32.09
CA GLY A 376 24.65 -15.52 -33.42
C GLY A 376 24.72 -14.48 -34.55
N LYS A 377 24.63 -13.18 -34.25
CA LYS A 377 24.88 -12.09 -35.23
C LYS A 377 26.10 -11.25 -34.88
N GLY A 378 26.56 -11.29 -33.63
CA GLY A 378 27.67 -10.45 -33.18
C GLY A 378 27.26 -9.00 -32.95
N TRP A 379 28.21 -8.08 -33.04
CA TRP A 379 27.97 -6.64 -32.90
C TRP A 379 27.29 -6.06 -34.13
N LEU A 380 26.16 -5.38 -33.90
CA LEU A 380 25.45 -4.57 -34.87
C LEU A 380 25.49 -3.11 -34.44
N ASP A 381 25.86 -2.23 -35.37
CA ASP A 381 25.86 -0.78 -35.17
C ASP A 381 24.58 -0.18 -35.78
N TYR A 382 23.79 0.50 -34.95
CA TYR A 382 22.53 1.11 -35.36
C TYR A 382 22.69 2.61 -35.67
N GLY A 383 23.89 3.17 -35.50
CA GLY A 383 24.13 4.60 -35.70
C GLY A 383 23.25 5.46 -34.80
N GLN A 384 22.77 6.59 -35.33
CA GLN A 384 21.86 7.49 -34.61
C GLN A 384 20.45 6.92 -34.56
N ILE A 385 19.91 6.84 -33.35
CA ILE A 385 18.61 6.23 -33.06
C ILE A 385 17.47 7.21 -33.33
N THR A 386 16.44 6.71 -34.00
CA THR A 386 15.15 7.38 -34.16
C THR A 386 14.06 6.53 -33.48
N LYS A 387 12.84 7.08 -33.35
CA LYS A 387 11.69 6.35 -32.81
C LYS A 387 11.35 5.07 -33.58
N ASP A 388 11.78 4.97 -34.83
CA ASP A 388 11.50 3.85 -35.72
C ASP A 388 12.63 2.80 -35.73
N THR A 389 13.81 3.12 -35.16
CA THR A 389 14.94 2.20 -35.08
C THR A 389 14.64 1.05 -34.11
N ILE A 390 14.68 -0.18 -34.62
CA ILE A 390 14.58 -1.41 -33.82
C ILE A 390 15.99 -1.88 -33.47
N ILE A 391 16.35 -1.85 -32.19
CA ILE A 391 17.61 -2.39 -31.68
C ILE A 391 17.34 -3.82 -31.20
N GLY A 392 18.06 -4.81 -31.71
CA GLY A 392 17.82 -6.24 -31.45
C GLY A 392 17.07 -6.96 -32.57
N THR A 393 16.28 -7.97 -32.23
CA THR A 393 15.52 -8.80 -33.18
C THR A 393 14.10 -9.06 -32.72
N VAL A 394 13.15 -9.08 -33.65
CA VAL A 394 11.73 -9.37 -33.40
C VAL A 394 11.38 -10.71 -34.05
N GLY A 395 10.84 -11.65 -33.27
CA GLY A 395 10.38 -12.95 -33.79
C GLY A 395 11.47 -13.96 -34.18
N GLU A 396 12.75 -13.60 -34.07
CA GLU A 396 13.87 -14.52 -34.36
C GLU A 396 14.29 -15.39 -33.16
N GLY A 397 13.77 -15.13 -31.96
CA GLY A 397 14.15 -15.84 -30.74
C GLY A 397 15.58 -15.56 -30.25
N LYS A 398 16.27 -14.56 -30.81
CA LYS A 398 17.65 -14.21 -30.45
C LYS A 398 17.65 -13.17 -29.31
N ARG A 399 18.51 -13.41 -28.32
CA ARG A 399 18.71 -12.49 -27.19
C ARG A 399 19.66 -11.35 -27.53
N ILE A 400 19.44 -10.20 -26.90
CA ILE A 400 20.47 -9.19 -26.71
C ILE A 400 21.41 -9.66 -25.59
N GLU A 401 22.70 -9.65 -25.84
CA GLU A 401 23.73 -10.10 -24.90
C GLU A 401 24.52 -8.94 -24.31
N CYS A 402 24.79 -7.90 -25.12
CA CYS A 402 25.56 -6.72 -24.70
C CYS A 402 25.09 -5.45 -25.42
N LEU A 403 25.21 -4.30 -24.76
CA LEU A 403 24.78 -2.99 -25.26
C LEU A 403 25.86 -1.94 -25.08
N CYS A 404 26.05 -1.08 -26.07
CA CYS A 404 26.87 0.13 -26.02
C CYS A 404 26.01 1.32 -26.46
N PHE A 405 25.99 2.39 -25.67
CA PHE A 405 25.28 3.62 -26.00
C PHE A 405 26.24 4.80 -26.06
N GLU A 406 25.92 5.78 -26.93
CA GLU A 406 26.49 7.13 -26.92
C GLU A 406 25.34 8.12 -26.69
N GLY A 407 25.44 8.95 -25.64
CA GLY A 407 24.41 9.93 -25.30
C GLY A 407 24.68 10.60 -23.94
N ASP A 408 23.87 11.59 -23.59
CA ASP A 408 23.99 12.31 -22.32
C ASP A 408 23.14 11.65 -21.22
N PHE A 409 23.52 10.43 -20.83
CA PHE A 409 22.89 9.65 -19.75
C PHE A 409 23.82 8.55 -19.24
N GLN A 410 23.44 7.95 -18.12
CA GLN A 410 23.99 6.67 -17.66
C GLN A 410 22.99 5.54 -17.89
N TYR A 411 23.49 4.33 -18.07
CA TYR A 411 22.67 3.14 -18.19
C TYR A 411 23.28 1.95 -17.45
N ARG A 412 22.43 0.98 -17.15
CA ARG A 412 22.82 -0.34 -16.63
C ARG A 412 21.88 -1.40 -17.18
N VAL A 413 22.30 -2.66 -17.12
CA VAL A 413 21.52 -3.78 -17.63
C VAL A 413 21.36 -4.85 -16.55
N HIS A 414 20.24 -5.55 -16.57
CA HIS A 414 20.02 -6.73 -15.75
C HIS A 414 20.44 -7.97 -16.54
N VAL A 415 21.52 -8.61 -16.14
CA VAL A 415 22.05 -9.81 -16.79
C VAL A 415 21.52 -11.05 -16.07
N GLN A 416 21.07 -12.04 -16.85
CA GLN A 416 20.65 -13.35 -16.34
C GLN A 416 21.65 -13.88 -15.30
N ASN A 417 21.11 -14.32 -14.16
CA ASN A 417 21.85 -14.91 -13.03
C ASN A 417 22.93 -14.02 -12.40
N SER A 418 23.10 -12.77 -12.85
CA SER A 418 24.13 -11.85 -12.36
C SER A 418 23.54 -10.58 -11.75
N GLY A 419 22.28 -10.27 -12.06
CA GLY A 419 21.61 -9.08 -11.52
C GLY A 419 21.92 -7.82 -12.31
N TRP A 420 21.73 -6.67 -11.66
CA TRP A 420 22.03 -5.36 -12.24
C TRP A 420 23.54 -5.09 -12.29
N THR A 421 24.03 -4.63 -13.43
CA THR A 421 25.38 -4.04 -13.52
C THR A 421 25.47 -2.71 -12.80
N ASP A 422 26.69 -2.25 -12.55
CA ASP A 422 26.93 -0.87 -12.14
C ASP A 422 26.48 0.12 -13.23
N TRP A 423 26.16 1.33 -12.79
CA TRP A 423 25.82 2.44 -13.68
C TRP A 423 27.03 2.87 -14.50
N THR A 424 26.86 2.90 -15.82
CA THR A 424 27.92 3.23 -16.77
C THR A 424 27.49 4.38 -17.67
N ARG A 425 28.43 5.27 -18.01
CA ARG A 425 28.16 6.40 -18.91
C ARG A 425 27.96 5.90 -20.34
N ALA A 426 27.00 6.48 -21.06
CA ALA A 426 26.83 6.26 -22.49
C ALA A 426 27.88 7.06 -23.29
N ASP A 427 29.15 6.65 -23.25
CA ASP A 427 30.29 7.32 -23.89
C ASP A 427 30.60 6.82 -25.31
N GLY A 428 29.83 5.87 -25.83
CA GLY A 428 30.05 5.24 -27.13
C GLY A 428 31.16 4.18 -27.16
N VAL A 429 31.77 3.87 -26.01
CA VAL A 429 32.88 2.91 -25.88
C VAL A 429 32.54 1.81 -24.88
N ALA A 430 32.01 2.17 -23.72
CA ALA A 430 31.67 1.22 -22.66
C ALA A 430 30.52 0.29 -23.09
N THR A 431 30.61 -0.97 -22.70
CA THR A 431 29.64 -2.02 -23.06
C THR A 431 29.08 -2.69 -21.81
N MET A 432 27.77 -2.84 -21.71
CA MET A 432 27.08 -3.48 -20.58
C MET A 432 26.38 -4.77 -21.02
N GLY A 433 26.63 -5.86 -20.31
CA GLY A 433 26.14 -7.21 -20.62
C GLY A 433 27.29 -8.20 -20.71
N THR A 434 27.14 -9.23 -21.55
CA THR A 434 28.20 -10.23 -21.77
C THR A 434 28.42 -10.49 -23.25
N VAL A 435 29.66 -10.84 -23.61
CA VAL A 435 30.02 -11.35 -24.93
C VAL A 435 30.65 -12.73 -24.73
N GLY A 436 30.19 -13.74 -25.47
CA GLY A 436 30.74 -15.09 -25.43
C GLY A 436 30.33 -15.95 -24.22
N GLN A 437 29.59 -15.41 -23.25
CA GLN A 437 29.14 -16.15 -22.05
C GLN A 437 27.73 -16.73 -22.18
N ALA A 438 27.06 -16.49 -23.31
CA ALA A 438 25.69 -16.92 -23.59
C ALA A 438 24.62 -16.44 -22.57
N LEU A 439 24.91 -15.40 -21.79
CA LEU A 439 23.94 -14.78 -20.87
C LEU A 439 23.14 -13.69 -21.59
N ARG A 440 21.84 -13.62 -21.29
CA ARG A 440 20.94 -12.61 -21.86
C ARG A 440 20.81 -11.38 -20.98
N ILE A 441 20.49 -10.25 -21.60
CA ILE A 441 19.92 -9.09 -20.92
C ILE A 441 18.42 -9.32 -20.73
N GLU A 442 17.91 -9.07 -19.53
CA GLU A 442 16.48 -9.18 -19.17
C GLU A 442 15.80 -7.81 -19.09
N ALA A 443 16.54 -6.78 -18.68
CA ALA A 443 16.04 -5.41 -18.59
C ALA A 443 17.17 -4.37 -18.66
N ILE A 444 16.79 -3.11 -18.90
CA ILE A 444 17.67 -1.94 -18.96
C ILE A 444 17.12 -0.85 -18.04
N GLN A 445 17.98 -0.02 -17.48
CA GLN A 445 17.60 1.23 -16.82
C GLN A 445 18.51 2.38 -17.28
N PHE A 446 17.95 3.59 -17.31
CA PHE A 446 18.64 4.83 -17.69
C PHE A 446 18.49 5.88 -16.58
N ARG A 447 19.45 6.81 -16.46
CA ARG A 447 19.35 7.95 -15.52
C ARG A 447 20.22 9.14 -15.92
#